data_AF-A0A2K4FZN2-F1
#
_entry.id   AF-A0A2K4FZN2-F1
#
_cell.length_a   1.000
_cell.length_b   1.000
_cell.length_c   1.000
_cell.angle_alpha   90.00
_cell.angle_beta   90.00
_cell.angle_gamma   90.00
#
_symmetry.space_group_name_H-M   'P 1'
#
loop_
_entity.id
_entity.type
_entity.pdbx_description
1 polymer ?
#
loop_
_entity_poly.entity_id
_entity_poly.type
_entity_poly.pdbx_seq_one_letter_code
_entity_poly.pdbx_strand_id
1 'polypeptide(L)'
;MSTPTPSVAVDTSLLYPSPYKEFWQAFSKNKGAVAGLMFMLLVIFCAIFAPWVAPHNPSEQYRDFLLTPPAWLEGGQMQFLLG
;
A
#
# COMPACT_ATOMS: atom_id res chain seq x y z
N MET A 1 -36.92 20.00 -52.03
CA MET A 1 -35.66 20.27 -51.33
C MET A 1 -35.78 19.62 -49.96
N SER A 2 -35.33 18.37 -49.83
CA SER A 2 -35.55 17.55 -48.63
C SER A 2 -34.24 17.47 -47.86
N THR A 3 -34.13 18.19 -46.75
CA THR A 3 -32.95 18.15 -45.87
C THR A 3 -32.98 16.86 -45.05
N PRO A 4 -31.95 16.00 -45.08
CA PRO A 4 -31.88 14.85 -44.18
C PRO A 4 -31.53 15.30 -42.76
N THR A 5 -32.38 14.98 -41.79
CA THR A 5 -32.13 15.15 -40.36
C THR A 5 -30.94 14.27 -39.92
N PRO A 6 -29.94 14.78 -39.20
CA PRO A 6 -28.84 13.95 -38.73
C PRO A 6 -29.34 12.98 -37.64
N SER A 7 -29.26 11.68 -37.93
CA SER A 7 -29.48 10.62 -36.95
C SER A 7 -28.26 10.58 -36.02
N VAL A 8 -28.43 11.03 -34.79
CA VAL A 8 -27.39 10.92 -33.74
C VAL A 8 -27.32 9.45 -33.34
N ALA A 9 -26.47 8.68 -34.02
CA ALA A 9 -26.15 7.32 -33.63
C ALA A 9 -25.47 7.36 -32.25
N VAL A 10 -26.08 6.70 -31.27
CA VAL A 10 -25.52 6.54 -29.93
C VAL A 10 -24.24 5.70 -30.04
N ASP A 11 -23.11 6.24 -29.56
CA ASP A 11 -21.83 5.55 -29.56
C ASP A 11 -21.85 4.40 -28.53
N THR A 12 -22.02 3.19 -29.03
CA THR A 12 -22.13 1.96 -28.23
C THR A 12 -20.83 1.60 -27.53
N SER A 13 -19.70 2.20 -27.90
CA SER A 13 -18.41 2.00 -27.22
C SER A 13 -18.44 2.49 -25.76
N LEU A 14 -19.31 3.44 -25.42
CA LEU A 14 -19.49 3.94 -24.05
C LEU A 14 -20.19 2.94 -23.12
N LEU A 15 -20.81 1.89 -23.68
CA LEU A 15 -21.48 0.84 -22.90
C LEU A 15 -20.54 -0.29 -22.47
N TYR A 16 -19.34 -0.37 -23.06
CA TYR A 16 -18.37 -1.40 -22.72
C TYR A 16 -17.57 -0.99 -21.47
N PRO A 17 -17.39 -1.88 -20.49
CA PRO A 17 -16.51 -1.61 -19.36
C PRO A 17 -15.08 -1.39 -19.87
N SER A 18 -14.35 -0.48 -19.21
CA SER A 18 -12.97 -0.22 -19.59
C SER A 18 -12.11 -1.49 -19.42
N PRO A 19 -11.08 -1.70 -20.25
CA PRO A 19 -10.21 -2.88 -20.16
C PRO A 19 -9.62 -3.11 -18.76
N TYR A 20 -9.29 -2.03 -18.03
CA TYR A 20 -8.81 -2.10 -16.64
C TYR A 20 -9.86 -2.63 -15.67
N LYS A 21 -11.13 -2.27 -15.87
CA LYS A 21 -12.24 -2.75 -15.04
C LYS A 21 -12.47 -4.24 -15.26
N GLU A 22 -12.43 -4.72 -16.50
CA GLU A 22 -12.53 -6.15 -16.80
C GLU A 22 -11.38 -6.95 -16.19
N PHE A 23 -10.15 -6.46 -16.35
CA PHE A 23 -8.98 -7.06 -15.73
C PHE A 23 -9.13 -7.17 -14.21
N TRP A 24 -9.51 -6.06 -13.54
CA TRP A 24 -9.67 -6.05 -12.09
C TRP A 24 -10.79 -6.99 -11.60
N GLN A 25 -11.91 -7.04 -12.33
CA GLN A 25 -13.00 -7.97 -12.04
C GLN A 25 -12.56 -9.42 -12.18
N ALA A 26 -11.81 -9.77 -13.22
CA ALA A 26 -11.27 -11.11 -13.40
C ALA A 26 -10.22 -11.46 -12.34
N PHE A 27 -9.31 -10.52 -12.05
CA PHE A 27 -8.26 -10.67 -11.04
C PHE A 27 -8.84 -10.88 -9.64
N SER A 28 -9.85 -10.09 -9.27
CA SER A 28 -10.45 -10.13 -7.93
C SER A 28 -11.22 -11.42 -7.63
N LYS A 29 -11.57 -12.22 -8.64
CA LYS A 29 -12.17 -13.55 -8.44
C LYS A 29 -11.18 -14.55 -7.83
N ASN A 30 -9.87 -14.35 -8.01
CA ASN A 30 -8.84 -15.19 -7.41
C ASN A 30 -8.43 -14.62 -6.04
N LYS A 31 -8.96 -15.22 -4.97
CA LYS A 31 -8.66 -14.81 -3.58
C LYS A 31 -7.17 -14.86 -3.24
N GLY A 32 -6.43 -15.81 -3.82
CA GLY A 32 -4.98 -15.93 -3.61
C GLY A 32 -4.19 -14.79 -4.26
N ALA A 33 -4.58 -14.41 -5.49
CA ALA A 33 -3.98 -13.28 -6.18
C ALA A 33 -4.24 -11.95 -5.45
N VAL A 34 -5.47 -11.74 -4.96
CA VAL A 34 -5.83 -10.56 -4.15
C VAL A 34 -5.07 -10.55 -2.82
N ALA A 35 -4.95 -11.68 -2.14
CA ALA A 35 -4.16 -11.77 -0.91
C ALA A 35 -2.68 -11.45 -1.14
N GLY A 36 -2.10 -11.95 -2.24
CA GLY A 36 -0.74 -11.62 -2.64
C GLY A 36 -0.55 -10.13 -2.95
N LEU A 37 -1.50 -9.52 -3.67
CA LEU A 37 -1.50 -8.08 -3.93
C LEU A 37 -1.58 -7.28 -2.63
N MET A 38 -2.46 -7.67 -1.70
CA MET A 38 -2.60 -7.01 -0.40
C MET A 38 -1.29 -7.10 0.41
N PHE A 39 -0.66 -8.27 0.44
CA PHE A 39 0.63 -8.44 1.10
C PHE A 39 1.72 -7.57 0.46
N MET A 40 1.79 -7.51 -0.86
CA MET A 40 2.74 -6.65 -1.57
C MET A 40 2.51 -5.16 -1.24
N LEU A 41 1.25 -4.72 -1.21
CA LEU A 41 0.91 -3.36 -0.82
C LEU A 41 1.31 -3.05 0.62
N LEU A 42 1.18 -4.01 1.53
CA LEU A 42 1.64 -3.86 2.92
C LEU A 42 3.17 -3.70 2.99
N VAL A 43 3.93 -4.48 2.22
CA VAL A 43 5.40 -4.33 2.17
C VAL A 43 5.80 -2.97 1.60
N ILE A 44 5.15 -2.53 0.52
CA ILE A 44 5.39 -1.20 -0.07
C ILE A 44 5.04 -0.09 0.92
N PHE A 45 3.92 -0.24 1.64
CA PHE A 45 3.52 0.67 2.69
C PHE A 45 4.61 0.76 3.77
N CYS A 46 5.08 -0.36 4.30
CA CYS A 46 6.19 -0.39 5.26
C CYS A 46 7.46 0.26 4.72
N ALA A 47 7.76 0.11 3.43
CA ALA A 47 8.94 0.74 2.81
C ALA A 47 8.81 2.26 2.71
N ILE A 48 7.64 2.78 2.32
CA ILE A 48 7.38 4.23 2.27
C ILE A 48 7.41 4.84 3.67
N PHE A 49 6.84 4.14 4.65
CA PHE A 49 6.76 4.58 6.04
C PHE A 49 7.91 4.05 6.91
N ALA A 50 8.99 3.57 6.30
CA ALA A 50 10.14 2.99 7.01
C ALA A 50 10.72 3.93 8.08
N PRO A 51 10.87 5.26 7.84
CA PRO A 51 11.39 6.17 8.87
C PRO A 51 10.53 6.28 10.13
N TRP A 52 9.23 5.97 10.04
CA TRP A 52 8.31 5.97 11.19
C TRP A 52 8.17 4.60 11.83
N VAL A 53 8.22 3.53 11.03
CA VAL A 53 8.11 2.15 11.50
C VAL A 53 9.40 1.69 12.19
N ALA A 54 10.56 2.04 11.63
CA ALA A 54 11.88 1.69 12.12
C ALA A 54 12.81 2.92 12.06
N PRO A 55 12.69 3.84 13.02
CA PRO A 55 13.50 5.07 13.04
C PRO A 55 15.00 4.79 13.28
N HIS A 56 15.34 3.65 13.88
CA HIS A 56 16.72 3.25 14.14
C HIS A 56 17.35 2.55 12.93
N ASN A 57 18.56 2.98 12.57
CA ASN A 57 19.30 2.39 11.48
C ASN A 57 19.81 1.00 11.89
N PRO A 58 19.54 -0.07 11.10
CA PRO A 58 19.97 -1.43 11.45
C PRO A 58 21.50 -1.63 11.43
N SER A 59 22.25 -0.71 10.81
CA SER A 59 23.71 -0.73 10.77
C SER A 59 24.36 0.08 11.90
N GLU A 60 23.58 0.85 12.65
CA GLU A 60 24.08 1.60 13.81
C GLU A 60 24.13 0.70 15.05
N GLN A 61 25.23 0.81 15.81
CA GLN A 61 25.40 0.10 17.07
C GLN A 61 25.49 1.09 18.23
N TYR A 62 24.50 1.03 19.12
CA TYR A 62 24.38 1.94 20.27
C TYR A 62 25.12 1.40 21.51
N ARG A 63 26.44 1.54 21.55
CA ARG A 63 27.28 0.98 22.64
C ARG A 63 27.04 1.63 24.01
N ASP A 64 26.67 2.90 24.03
CA ASP A 64 26.42 3.66 25.27
C ASP A 64 25.12 3.23 25.97
N PHE A 65 24.27 2.47 25.28
CA PHE A 65 22.97 1.97 25.75
C PHE A 65 23.01 0.45 25.93
N LEU A 66 24.19 -0.12 26.07
CA LEU A 66 24.29 -1.51 26.51
C LEU A 66 23.87 -1.60 27.97
N LEU A 67 23.00 -2.55 28.29
CA LEU A 67 22.45 -2.78 29.63
C LEU A 67 21.53 -1.66 30.12
N THR A 68 20.97 -0.82 29.22
CA THR A 68 19.86 0.03 29.62
C THR A 68 18.67 -0.83 30.04
N PRO A 69 18.03 -0.53 31.17
CA PRO A 69 16.82 -1.23 31.55
C PRO A 69 15.70 -0.86 30.57
N PRO A 70 14.66 -1.69 30.45
CA PRO A 70 13.51 -1.39 29.62
C PRO A 70 12.87 -0.05 29.99
N ALA A 71 12.24 0.61 29.03
CA ALA A 71 11.81 2.01 29.13
C ALA A 71 10.86 2.33 30.30
N TRP A 72 10.19 1.32 30.87
CA TRP A 72 9.26 1.47 32.00
C TRP A 72 9.94 1.38 33.38
N LEU A 73 11.24 1.10 33.45
CA LEU A 73 12.00 1.09 34.70
C LEU A 73 12.80 2.39 34.86
N GLU A 74 13.19 2.68 36.10
CA GLU A 74 14.03 3.84 36.41
C GLU A 74 15.38 3.73 35.69
N GLY A 75 15.75 4.78 34.96
CA GLY A 75 16.95 4.80 34.10
C GLY A 75 16.75 4.22 32.69
N GLY A 76 15.54 3.75 32.34
CA GLY A 76 15.19 3.28 30.99
C GLY A 76 14.93 4.43 30.02
N GLN A 77 14.94 4.14 28.71
CA GLN A 77 14.77 5.15 27.67
C GLN A 77 13.71 4.78 26.63
N MET A 78 12.83 5.72 26.29
CA MET A 78 11.73 5.50 25.33
C MET A 78 12.22 5.21 23.90
N GLN A 79 13.45 5.57 23.56
CA GLN A 79 14.03 5.18 22.27
C GLN A 79 14.37 3.68 22.24
N PHE A 80 14.66 3.06 23.39
CA PHE A 80 14.89 1.62 23.54
C PHE A 80 13.79 1.03 24.41
N LEU A 81 12.63 0.80 23.80
CA LEU A 81 11.44 0.25 24.48
C LEU A 81 11.75 -0.96 25.37
N LEU A 82 12.67 -1.83 24.94
CA LEU A 82 13.05 -3.06 25.63
C LEU A 82 14.41 -3.01 26.33
N GLY A 83 15.10 -1.86 26.30
CA GLY A 83 16.49 -1.73 26.76
C GLY A 83 17.49 -1.83 25.63
#